data_AF-A0A0D7F1J1-F1
#
_entry.id   AF-A0A0D7F1J1-F1
#
_cell.length_a   1.000
_cell.length_b   1.000
_cell.length_c   1.000
_cell.angle_alpha   90.00
_cell.angle_beta   90.00
_cell.angle_gamma   90.00
#
_symmetry.space_group_name_H-M   'P 1'
#
loop_
_entity.id
_entity.type
_entity.pdbx_description
1 polymer ?
#
loop_
_entity_poly.entity_id
_entity_poly.type
_entity_poly.pdbx_seq_one_letter_code
_entity_poly.pdbx_strand_id
1 'polypeptide(L)'
;MRFRFTLPFLALLAMSGIAAAQDQAADGWQAMNYYSFQTPSATDPLQTLVWPDVIREANAYVTTELKRSLDGKNALVTALASTYRDGNRTIIVSTALSRACDSGANDKGAAIEPSTCPVRIVTIENGKVISIKSDTGCYTDHADPDLPAKNRNDISYTRYDATAGTISFRTSIGGSDVPSCERVYSLK
;
A
#
# COMPACT_ATOMS: atom_id res chain seq x y z
N MET A 1 76.96 -0.03 -2.93
CA MET A 1 76.91 1.21 -3.76
C MET A 1 75.98 0.91 -4.93
N ARG A 2 74.86 1.60 -5.23
CA ARG A 2 74.39 2.96 -4.90
C ARG A 2 72.86 2.92 -4.71
N PHE A 3 72.38 3.76 -3.78
CA PHE A 3 70.98 4.12 -3.55
C PHE A 3 70.40 4.92 -4.72
N ARG A 4 69.11 4.72 -5.04
CA ARG A 4 68.21 5.76 -5.57
C ARG A 4 66.81 5.60 -4.98
N PHE A 5 66.44 6.57 -4.16
CA PHE A 5 65.09 6.85 -3.68
C PHE A 5 64.24 7.48 -4.80
N THR A 6 62.96 7.11 -4.88
CA THR A 6 61.84 8.05 -5.09
C THR A 6 60.53 7.43 -4.62
N LEU A 7 59.81 8.18 -3.79
CA LEU A 7 58.59 7.86 -3.04
C LEU A 7 57.30 7.87 -3.92
N PRO A 8 56.15 7.42 -3.37
CA PRO A 8 54.99 6.90 -4.09
C PRO A 8 53.92 7.97 -4.40
N PHE A 9 53.09 7.72 -5.40
CA PHE A 9 51.81 8.43 -5.57
C PHE A 9 50.67 7.52 -5.08
N LEU A 10 50.15 7.85 -3.90
CA LEU A 10 48.82 7.42 -3.43
C LEU A 10 47.77 8.13 -4.29
N ALA A 11 46.84 7.36 -4.87
CA ALA A 11 45.54 7.87 -5.30
C ALA A 11 44.47 7.01 -4.60
N LEU A 12 44.03 7.46 -3.41
CA LEU A 12 42.77 7.00 -2.83
C LEU A 12 41.63 7.58 -3.66
N LEU A 13 41.01 6.76 -4.51
CA LEU A 13 39.67 7.04 -5.01
C LEU A 13 38.67 6.53 -3.97
N ALA A 14 38.29 7.43 -3.08
CA ALA A 14 37.07 7.29 -2.29
C ALA A 14 35.88 7.32 -3.25
N MET A 15 35.33 6.15 -3.56
CA MET A 15 33.99 6.05 -4.13
C MET A 15 32.99 6.00 -2.97
N SER A 16 32.57 7.18 -2.53
CA SER A 16 31.32 7.39 -1.81
C SER A 16 30.16 7.37 -2.80
N GLY A 17 29.20 6.47 -2.59
CA GLY A 17 27.95 6.36 -3.35
C GLY A 17 27.68 4.89 -3.66
N ILE A 18 26.58 4.27 -3.25
CA ILE A 18 25.21 4.76 -3.01
C ILE A 18 24.66 3.99 -1.80
N ALA A 19 24.47 4.68 -0.68
CA ALA A 19 23.58 4.20 0.38
C ALA A 19 22.22 4.86 0.14
N ALA A 20 21.31 4.16 -0.53
CA ALA A 20 19.93 4.60 -0.69
C ALA A 20 19.02 3.38 -0.87
N ALA A 21 18.86 2.56 0.18
CA ALA A 21 17.80 1.55 0.23
C ALA A 21 17.54 0.93 1.64
N GLN A 22 18.05 1.48 2.75
CA GLN A 22 17.91 0.80 4.06
C GLN A 22 17.21 1.57 5.19
N ASP A 23 16.83 2.84 5.02
CA ASP A 23 16.32 3.61 6.17
C ASP A 23 14.80 3.54 6.43
N GLN A 24 13.97 2.98 5.54
CA GLN A 24 12.51 2.96 5.77
C GLN A 24 12.00 1.73 6.56
N ALA A 25 12.83 0.70 6.76
CA ALA A 25 12.50 -0.43 7.62
C ALA A 25 12.88 -0.18 9.10
N ALA A 26 13.64 0.87 9.40
CA ALA A 26 14.23 1.10 10.73
C ALA A 26 13.19 1.49 11.81
N ASP A 27 12.05 2.08 11.43
CA ASP A 27 11.02 2.60 12.35
C ASP A 27 9.75 1.74 12.44
N GLY A 28 9.77 0.53 11.86
CA GLY A 28 8.64 -0.41 11.85
C GLY A 28 7.53 -0.07 10.83
N TRP A 29 7.73 0.95 9.99
CA TRP A 29 6.83 1.25 8.88
C TRP A 29 7.01 0.22 7.75
N GLN A 30 5.90 -0.28 7.24
CA GLN A 30 5.83 -1.23 6.14
C GLN A 30 5.03 -0.61 4.99
N ALA A 31 5.64 -0.59 3.80
CA ALA A 31 4.95 -0.26 2.57
C ALA A 31 3.81 -1.26 2.30
N MET A 32 2.64 -0.74 1.93
CA MET A 32 1.52 -1.58 1.53
C MET A 32 1.76 -2.13 0.13
N ASN A 33 1.42 -3.40 -0.07
CA ASN A 33 1.52 -4.07 -1.37
C ASN A 33 0.26 -3.85 -2.19
N TYR A 34 0.43 -3.74 -3.51
CA TYR A 34 -0.67 -3.65 -4.46
C TYR A 34 -1.25 -5.03 -4.78
N TYR A 35 -2.58 -5.06 -4.90
CA TYR A 35 -3.34 -6.24 -5.32
C TYR A 35 -4.37 -5.83 -6.37
N SER A 36 -4.45 -6.62 -7.45
CA SER A 36 -5.57 -6.58 -8.39
C SER A 36 -6.44 -7.81 -8.18
N PHE A 37 -7.74 -7.59 -7.96
CA PHE A 37 -8.70 -8.68 -7.79
C PHE A 37 -9.34 -9.10 -9.10
N GLN A 38 -8.86 -8.60 -10.25
CA GLN A 38 -9.44 -8.91 -11.55
C GLN A 38 -9.38 -10.42 -11.86
N THR A 39 -8.35 -11.11 -11.39
CA THR A 39 -8.30 -12.57 -11.39
C THR A 39 -8.96 -13.11 -10.12
N PRO A 40 -10.10 -13.82 -10.23
CA PRO A 40 -10.78 -14.37 -9.06
C PRO A 40 -9.90 -15.38 -8.34
N SER A 41 -9.89 -15.31 -7.00
CA SER A 41 -9.22 -16.28 -6.14
C SER A 41 -10.16 -16.80 -5.06
N ALA A 42 -10.18 -18.12 -4.88
CA ALA A 42 -10.93 -18.79 -3.83
C ALA A 42 -10.12 -18.97 -2.53
N THR A 43 -8.85 -18.56 -2.50
CA THR A 43 -7.94 -18.76 -1.37
C THR A 43 -7.28 -17.48 -0.88
N ASP A 44 -7.33 -16.39 -1.66
CA ASP A 44 -6.82 -15.09 -1.26
C ASP A 44 -7.71 -14.50 -0.14
N PRO A 45 -7.18 -14.28 1.08
CA PRO A 45 -7.95 -13.69 2.17
C PRO A 45 -8.52 -12.32 1.83
N LEU A 46 -7.83 -11.52 1.01
CA LEU A 46 -8.34 -10.21 0.61
C LEU A 46 -9.62 -10.33 -0.20
N GLN A 47 -9.73 -11.32 -1.09
CA GLN A 47 -10.92 -11.53 -1.91
C GLN A 47 -12.02 -12.31 -1.18
N THR A 48 -11.64 -13.25 -0.32
CA THR A 48 -12.59 -14.19 0.30
C THR A 48 -13.11 -13.74 1.65
N LEU A 49 -12.32 -12.97 2.41
CA LEU A 49 -12.65 -12.57 3.78
C LEU A 49 -12.74 -11.04 3.94
N VAL A 50 -11.83 -10.30 3.31
CA VAL A 50 -11.71 -8.85 3.55
C VAL A 50 -12.61 -8.04 2.63
N TRP A 51 -12.65 -8.30 1.33
CA TRP A 51 -13.39 -7.51 0.33
C TRP A 51 -14.37 -8.29 -0.59
N PRO A 52 -14.99 -9.41 -0.16
CA PRO A 52 -15.88 -10.18 -1.04
C PRO A 52 -17.12 -9.38 -1.48
N ASP A 53 -17.60 -8.47 -0.64
CA ASP A 53 -18.71 -7.57 -0.92
C ASP A 53 -18.37 -6.48 -1.93
N VAL A 54 -17.21 -5.84 -1.82
CA VAL A 54 -16.76 -4.81 -2.78
C VAL A 54 -16.57 -5.42 -4.17
N ILE A 55 -15.98 -6.62 -4.24
CA ILE A 55 -15.84 -7.37 -5.50
C ILE A 55 -17.22 -7.70 -6.09
N ARG A 56 -18.14 -8.21 -5.26
CA ARG A 56 -19.50 -8.54 -5.70
C ARG A 56 -20.26 -7.32 -6.21
N GLU A 57 -20.15 -6.18 -5.54
CA GLU A 57 -20.82 -4.94 -5.95
C GLU A 57 -20.25 -4.41 -7.28
N ALA A 58 -18.92 -4.43 -7.44
CA ALA A 58 -18.27 -4.02 -8.68
C ALA A 58 -18.68 -4.94 -9.86
N ASN A 59 -18.71 -6.26 -9.62
CA ASN A 59 -19.17 -7.24 -10.61
C ASN A 59 -20.63 -6.99 -11.00
N ALA A 60 -21.50 -6.75 -10.01
CA ALA A 60 -22.90 -6.43 -10.24
C ALA A 60 -23.01 -5.18 -11.11
N TYR A 61 -22.33 -4.08 -10.76
CA TYR A 61 -22.37 -2.84 -11.53
C TYR A 61 -21.98 -3.03 -13.01
N VAL A 62 -20.90 -3.76 -13.30
CA VAL A 62 -20.46 -4.00 -14.69
C VAL A 62 -21.49 -4.84 -15.46
N THR A 63 -22.07 -5.84 -14.82
CA THR A 63 -23.00 -6.77 -15.48
C THR A 63 -24.41 -6.20 -15.62
N THR A 64 -24.91 -5.47 -14.62
CA THR A 64 -26.27 -4.93 -14.59
C THR A 64 -26.37 -3.56 -15.24
N GLU A 65 -25.52 -2.62 -14.82
CA GLU A 65 -25.61 -1.21 -15.24
C GLU A 65 -24.90 -1.00 -16.58
N LEU A 66 -23.66 -1.50 -16.70
CA LEU A 66 -22.90 -1.36 -17.93
C LEU A 66 -23.26 -2.41 -18.99
N LYS A 67 -24.00 -3.46 -18.60
CA LYS A 67 -24.42 -4.57 -19.48
C LYS A 67 -23.24 -5.22 -20.21
N ARG A 68 -22.11 -5.36 -19.52
CA ARG A 68 -20.90 -5.97 -20.06
C ARG A 68 -20.65 -7.34 -19.43
N SER A 69 -20.21 -8.29 -20.25
CA SER A 69 -19.66 -9.55 -19.75
C SER A 69 -18.34 -9.30 -19.02
N LEU A 70 -18.09 -10.08 -17.98
CA LEU A 70 -16.82 -10.12 -17.27
C LEU A 70 -15.88 -11.24 -17.78
N ASP A 71 -16.36 -12.12 -18.65
CA ASP A 71 -15.57 -13.20 -19.28
C ASP A 71 -14.77 -14.05 -18.28
N GLY A 72 -15.40 -14.39 -17.15
CA GLY A 72 -14.79 -15.19 -16.08
C GLY A 72 -13.85 -14.43 -15.14
N LYS A 73 -13.72 -13.11 -15.29
CA LYS A 73 -12.94 -12.24 -14.41
C LYS A 73 -13.84 -11.53 -13.39
N ASN A 74 -13.22 -10.84 -12.43
CA ASN A 74 -13.92 -9.79 -11.69
C ASN A 74 -13.81 -8.45 -12.42
N ALA A 75 -14.71 -7.53 -12.10
CA ALA A 75 -14.55 -6.11 -12.39
C ALA A 75 -13.23 -5.60 -11.78
N LEU A 76 -12.71 -4.49 -12.31
CA LEU A 76 -11.48 -3.89 -11.79
C LEU A 76 -11.73 -3.38 -10.36
N VAL A 77 -11.17 -4.11 -9.39
CA VAL A 77 -11.05 -3.72 -8.00
C VAL A 77 -9.60 -3.91 -7.62
N THR A 78 -9.00 -2.86 -7.08
CA THR A 78 -7.61 -2.87 -6.62
C THR A 78 -7.57 -2.57 -5.13
N ALA A 79 -6.55 -3.08 -4.46
CA ALA A 79 -6.34 -2.83 -3.05
C ALA A 79 -4.86 -2.60 -2.75
N LEU A 80 -4.62 -1.88 -1.66
CA LEU A 80 -3.34 -1.86 -0.98
C LEU A 80 -3.49 -2.64 0.32
N ALA A 81 -2.52 -3.49 0.68
CA ALA A 81 -2.55 -4.19 1.95
C ALA A 81 -1.18 -4.40 2.60
N SER A 82 -1.16 -4.39 3.93
CA SER A 82 -0.07 -4.90 4.76
C SER A 82 -0.59 -5.97 5.70
N THR A 83 0.27 -6.93 6.02
CA THR A 83 -0.07 -8.07 6.89
C THR A 83 0.93 -8.15 8.04
N TYR A 84 0.40 -8.28 9.25
CA TYR A 84 1.16 -8.42 10.49
C TYR A 84 0.83 -9.73 11.19
N ARG A 85 1.79 -10.26 11.96
CA ARG A 85 1.60 -11.44 12.81
C ARG A 85 1.70 -11.01 14.27
N ASP A 86 0.73 -11.48 15.06
CA ASP A 86 0.67 -11.24 16.49
C ASP A 86 0.27 -12.53 17.21
N GLY A 87 1.28 -13.32 17.60
CA GLY A 87 1.09 -14.69 18.05
C GLY A 87 0.42 -15.58 16.99
N ASN A 88 -0.71 -16.18 17.36
CA ASN A 88 -1.55 -16.99 16.47
C ASN A 88 -2.48 -16.15 15.57
N ARG A 89 -2.49 -14.82 15.74
CA ARG A 89 -3.32 -13.89 14.96
C ARG A 89 -2.57 -13.36 13.75
N THR A 90 -3.32 -13.16 12.67
CA THR A 90 -2.89 -12.43 11.49
C THR A 90 -3.75 -11.19 11.37
N ILE A 91 -3.12 -10.02 11.30
CA ILE A 91 -3.82 -8.74 11.14
C ILE A 91 -3.55 -8.26 9.72
N ILE A 92 -4.61 -8.07 8.93
CA ILE A 92 -4.52 -7.53 7.58
C ILE A 92 -5.11 -6.12 7.63
N VAL A 93 -4.29 -5.13 7.28
CA VAL A 93 -4.72 -3.75 7.05
C VAL A 93 -4.80 -3.55 5.56
N SER A 94 -5.95 -3.13 5.05
CA SER A 94 -6.10 -2.90 3.62
C SER A 94 -7.03 -1.74 3.32
N THR A 95 -6.80 -1.09 2.18
CA THR A 95 -7.73 -0.14 1.57
C THR A 95 -8.04 -0.59 0.16
N ALA A 96 -9.29 -0.46 -0.27
CA ALA A 96 -9.73 -0.87 -1.60
C ALA A 96 -10.22 0.33 -2.40
N LEU A 97 -9.71 0.47 -3.62
CA LEU A 97 -10.26 1.40 -4.60
C LEU A 97 -11.60 0.86 -5.07
N SER A 98 -12.66 1.60 -4.75
CA SER A 98 -14.04 1.23 -5.03
C SER A 98 -14.85 2.47 -5.38
N ARG A 99 -16.08 2.26 -5.83
CA ARG A 99 -17.01 3.37 -6.14
C ARG A 99 -17.41 4.19 -4.91
N ALA A 100 -17.17 3.67 -3.69
CA ALA A 100 -17.43 4.38 -2.44
C ALA A 100 -16.30 5.34 -2.04
N CYS A 101 -15.18 5.36 -2.79
CA CYS A 101 -14.11 6.30 -2.52
C CYS A 101 -14.52 7.73 -2.88
N ASP A 102 -14.21 8.66 -1.98
CA ASP A 102 -14.24 10.08 -2.29
C ASP A 102 -12.94 10.43 -3.03
N SER A 103 -13.04 10.74 -4.32
CA SER A 103 -11.88 11.08 -5.14
C SER A 103 -11.89 12.58 -5.38
N GLY A 104 -10.71 13.18 -5.23
CA GLY A 104 -10.52 14.60 -5.45
C GLY A 104 -10.74 15.06 -6.89
N ALA A 105 -10.41 16.31 -7.17
CA ALA A 105 -10.63 16.91 -8.48
C ALA A 105 -9.97 16.09 -9.62
N ASN A 106 -10.76 15.68 -10.61
CA ASN A 106 -10.30 14.97 -11.81
C ASN A 106 -10.13 15.94 -12.99
N ASP A 107 -9.52 17.10 -12.74
CA ASP A 107 -9.23 18.09 -13.78
C ASP A 107 -7.75 18.07 -14.18
N LYS A 108 -7.46 18.47 -15.42
CA LYS A 108 -6.09 18.42 -15.99
C LYS A 108 -5.09 19.32 -15.25
N GLY A 109 -5.57 20.32 -14.51
CA GLY A 109 -4.76 21.23 -13.68
C GLY A 109 -4.74 20.88 -12.20
N ALA A 110 -5.50 19.85 -11.77
CA ALA A 110 -5.57 19.43 -10.38
C ALA A 110 -4.20 18.99 -9.86
N ALA A 111 -3.91 19.35 -8.62
CA ALA A 111 -2.90 18.63 -7.87
C ALA A 111 -3.39 17.18 -7.63
N ILE A 112 -2.47 16.25 -7.38
CA ILE A 112 -2.87 14.89 -7.01
C ILE A 112 -3.48 14.96 -5.62
N GLU A 113 -4.78 14.73 -5.57
CA GLU A 113 -5.52 14.59 -4.32
C GLU A 113 -5.66 13.08 -4.06
N PRO A 114 -5.23 12.57 -2.89
CA PRO A 114 -5.45 11.17 -2.56
C PRO A 114 -6.95 10.89 -2.50
N SER A 115 -7.37 9.77 -3.06
CA SER A 115 -8.73 9.29 -2.85
C SER A 115 -8.88 8.84 -1.39
N THR A 116 -9.94 9.27 -0.72
CA THR A 116 -10.30 8.71 0.58
C THR A 116 -11.18 7.48 0.35
N CYS A 117 -10.64 6.31 0.64
CA CYS A 117 -11.25 5.02 0.38
C CYS A 117 -11.57 4.26 1.66
N PRO A 118 -12.48 3.27 1.60
CA PRO A 118 -12.69 2.34 2.70
C PRO A 118 -11.38 1.66 3.11
N VAL A 119 -11.16 1.57 4.42
CA VAL A 119 -10.12 0.79 5.06
C VAL A 119 -10.77 -0.34 5.84
N ARG A 120 -10.20 -1.54 5.76
CA ARG A 120 -10.54 -2.66 6.63
C ARG A 120 -9.29 -3.17 7.33
N ILE A 121 -9.42 -3.29 8.65
CA ILE A 121 -8.44 -3.96 9.51
C ILE A 121 -9.08 -5.24 10.02
N VAL A 122 -8.60 -6.37 9.53
CA VAL A 122 -9.16 -7.69 9.81
C VAL A 122 -8.19 -8.48 10.66
N THR A 123 -8.68 -9.02 11.77
CA THR A 123 -7.90 -9.98 12.56
C THR A 123 -8.43 -11.38 12.28
N ILE A 124 -7.52 -12.27 11.90
CA ILE A 124 -7.77 -13.66 11.57
C ILE A 124 -7.04 -14.53 12.59
N GLU A 125 -7.73 -15.51 13.16
CA GLU A 125 -7.17 -16.52 14.05
C GLU A 125 -7.68 -17.89 13.62
N ASN A 126 -6.78 -18.87 13.50
CA ASN A 126 -7.11 -20.24 13.06
C ASN A 126 -7.95 -20.29 11.76
N GLY A 127 -7.63 -19.40 10.81
CA GLY A 127 -8.31 -19.29 9.51
C GLY A 127 -9.70 -18.65 9.56
N LYS A 128 -10.15 -18.15 10.73
CA LYS A 128 -11.44 -17.48 10.90
C LYS A 128 -11.23 -16.01 11.21
N VAL A 129 -12.07 -15.16 10.63
CA VAL A 129 -12.13 -13.75 10.99
C VAL A 129 -12.71 -13.64 12.40
N ILE A 130 -11.96 -13.04 13.33
CA ILE A 130 -12.40 -12.78 14.70
C ILE A 130 -12.82 -11.32 14.90
N SER A 131 -12.31 -10.41 14.09
CA SER A 131 -12.75 -9.01 14.07
C SER A 131 -12.53 -8.36 12.70
N ILE A 132 -13.41 -7.42 12.36
CA ILE A 132 -13.26 -6.50 11.24
C ILE A 132 -13.55 -5.10 11.78
N LYS A 133 -12.58 -4.20 11.65
CA LYS A 133 -12.78 -2.76 11.80
C LYS A 133 -12.85 -2.13 10.42
N SER A 134 -13.90 -1.36 10.18
CA SER A 134 -14.06 -0.55 8.96
C SER A 134 -13.89 0.92 9.30
N ASP A 135 -13.14 1.64 8.47
CA ASP A 135 -12.90 3.08 8.57
C ASP A 135 -12.59 3.62 7.17
N THR A 136 -11.99 4.80 7.08
CA THR A 136 -11.49 5.41 5.85
C THR A 136 -9.99 5.71 5.96
N GLY A 137 -9.32 5.74 4.81
CA GLY A 137 -7.91 6.09 4.68
C GLY A 137 -7.58 6.43 3.24
N CYS A 138 -6.42 7.05 3.03
CA CYS A 138 -6.03 7.44 1.69
C CYS A 138 -5.60 6.24 0.84
N TYR A 139 -6.03 6.26 -0.41
CA TYR A 139 -5.58 5.38 -1.47
C TYR A 139 -4.78 6.21 -2.46
N THR A 140 -3.59 5.72 -2.78
CA THR A 140 -2.80 6.19 -3.91
C THR A 140 -2.57 5.03 -4.84
N ASP A 141 -2.62 5.28 -6.14
CA ASP A 141 -2.24 4.26 -7.10
C ASP A 141 -0.80 3.81 -6.81
N HIS A 142 -0.58 2.52 -6.98
CA HIS A 142 0.76 1.94 -6.88
C HIS A 142 1.72 2.58 -7.89
N ALA A 143 3.02 2.46 -7.61
CA ALA A 143 4.09 2.82 -8.53
C ALA A 143 3.89 2.16 -9.91
N ASP A 144 3.38 2.93 -10.87
CA ASP A 144 3.16 2.52 -12.25
C ASP A 144 4.07 3.36 -13.17
N PRO A 145 4.88 2.73 -14.04
CA PRO A 145 5.77 3.45 -14.95
C PRO A 145 5.05 4.43 -15.89
N ASP A 146 3.77 4.22 -16.16
CA ASP A 146 2.94 5.07 -17.00
C ASP A 146 2.46 6.34 -16.27
N LEU A 147 2.62 6.42 -14.94
CA LEU A 147 2.36 7.63 -14.17
C LEU A 147 3.42 8.71 -14.43
N PRO A 148 3.06 10.01 -14.30
CA PRO A 148 4.02 11.11 -14.32
C PRO A 148 5.18 10.83 -13.35
N ALA A 149 6.42 11.18 -13.73
CA ALA A 149 7.62 10.83 -12.96
C ALA A 149 7.56 11.23 -11.48
N LYS A 150 6.87 12.34 -11.17
CA LYS A 150 6.67 12.82 -9.80
C LYS A 150 5.77 11.90 -8.95
N ASN A 151 4.92 11.07 -9.55
CA ASN A 151 3.95 10.19 -8.88
C ASN A 151 4.41 8.72 -8.79
N ARG A 152 5.49 8.36 -9.47
CA ARG A 152 5.94 6.96 -9.57
C ARG A 152 6.37 6.37 -8.23
N ASN A 153 6.53 7.20 -7.20
CA ASN A 153 6.92 6.80 -5.86
C ASN A 153 5.80 7.06 -4.84
N ASP A 154 4.57 7.29 -5.30
CA ASP A 154 3.42 7.42 -4.40
C ASP A 154 3.17 6.09 -3.69
N ILE A 155 2.98 6.14 -2.37
CA ILE A 155 3.01 4.93 -1.54
C ILE A 155 2.31 5.16 -0.20
N SER A 156 1.56 4.15 0.24
CA SER A 156 0.99 4.10 1.58
C SER A 156 1.79 3.18 2.48
N TYR A 157 1.97 3.59 3.72
CA TYR A 157 2.67 2.84 4.75
C TYR A 157 1.74 2.58 5.92
N THR A 158 1.97 1.44 6.56
CA THR A 158 1.34 1.11 7.84
C THR A 158 2.38 0.68 8.85
N ARG A 159 2.10 0.88 10.12
CA ARG A 159 2.91 0.38 11.23
C ARG A 159 2.00 -0.21 12.29
N TYR A 160 2.32 -1.41 12.75
CA TYR A 160 1.60 -2.07 13.83
C TYR A 160 2.35 -1.92 15.15
N ASP A 161 1.64 -1.42 16.16
CA ASP A 161 2.10 -1.39 17.55
C ASP A 161 1.27 -2.40 18.35
N ALA A 162 1.89 -3.54 18.68
CA ALA A 162 1.26 -4.61 19.43
C ALA A 162 1.00 -4.23 20.90
N THR A 163 1.85 -3.39 21.50
CA THR A 163 1.70 -2.96 22.90
C THR A 163 0.55 -1.98 23.05
N ALA A 164 0.46 -1.00 22.16
CA ALA A 164 -0.65 -0.04 22.13
C ALA A 164 -1.95 -0.69 21.59
N GLY A 165 -1.82 -1.68 20.71
CA GLY A 165 -2.93 -2.28 19.98
C GLY A 165 -3.44 -1.33 18.90
N THR A 166 -2.54 -0.75 18.11
CA THR A 166 -2.88 0.27 17.10
C THR A 166 -2.20 0.02 15.77
N ILE A 167 -2.84 0.48 14.70
CA ILE A 167 -2.24 0.62 13.36
C ILE A 167 -2.08 2.11 13.06
N SER A 168 -0.84 2.56 12.84
CA SER A 168 -0.59 3.85 12.20
C SER A 168 -0.63 3.68 10.69
N PHE A 169 -1.19 4.66 9.99
CA PHE A 169 -1.32 4.71 8.55
C PHE A 169 -0.87 6.08 8.06
N ARG A 170 -0.11 6.12 6.97
CA ARG A 170 0.27 7.35 6.28
C ARG A 170 0.42 7.11 4.79
N THR A 171 0.38 8.19 4.02
CA THR A 171 0.55 8.16 2.56
C THR A 171 1.50 9.25 2.15
N SER A 172 2.44 8.90 1.26
CA SER A 172 3.37 9.81 0.63
C SER A 172 2.99 10.00 -0.83
N ILE A 173 2.90 11.25 -1.28
CA ILE A 173 2.63 11.63 -2.67
C ILE A 173 3.72 12.60 -3.11
N GLY A 174 4.33 12.36 -4.27
CA GLY A 174 5.41 13.24 -4.74
C GLY A 174 6.65 13.24 -3.84
N GLY A 175 6.84 12.17 -3.04
CA GLY A 175 7.91 12.06 -2.05
C GLY A 175 7.67 12.88 -0.77
N SER A 176 6.46 13.38 -0.53
CA SER A 176 6.08 14.09 0.69
C SER A 176 4.89 13.42 1.37
N ASP A 177 4.96 13.24 2.69
CA ASP A 177 3.83 12.75 3.47
C ASP A 177 2.66 13.73 3.40
N VAL A 178 1.44 13.20 3.22
CA VAL A 178 0.21 13.99 3.13
C VAL A 178 -0.46 14.00 4.50
N PRO A 179 -0.44 15.11 5.26
CA PRO A 179 -0.91 15.11 6.65
C PRO A 179 -2.38 14.71 6.81
N SER A 180 -3.24 15.05 5.84
CA SER A 180 -4.65 14.66 5.85
C SER A 180 -4.88 13.15 5.72
N CYS A 181 -3.86 12.38 5.32
CA CYS A 181 -3.86 10.93 5.18
C CYS A 181 -3.29 10.20 6.40
N GLU A 182 -2.75 10.91 7.38
CA GLU A 182 -2.25 10.30 8.59
C GLU A 182 -3.41 9.87 9.49
N ARG A 183 -3.41 8.59 9.90
CA ARG A 183 -4.43 8.01 10.78
C ARG A 183 -3.78 7.06 11.79
N VAL A 184 -4.41 6.95 12.96
CA VAL A 184 -4.12 5.90 13.93
C VAL A 184 -5.42 5.18 14.25
N TYR A 185 -5.48 3.89 13.96
CA TYR A 185 -6.64 3.05 14.22
C TYR A 185 -6.42 2.22 15.49
N SER A 186 -7.31 2.36 16.47
CA SER A 186 -7.38 1.45 17.62
C SER A 186 -7.92 0.08 17.19
N LEU A 187 -7.25 -0.99 17.64
CA LEU A 187 -7.69 -2.38 17.49
C LEU A 187 -8.47 -2.91 18.71
N LYS A 188 -8.57 -2.10 19.76
CA LYS A 188 -9.44 -2.34 20.92
C LYS A 188 -10.86 -1.85 20.63
#